data_AF-A0A2G4DR45-F1
#
_entry.id   AF-A0A2G4DR45-F1
#
_cell.length_a   1.000
_cell.length_b   1.000
_cell.length_c   1.000
_cell.angle_alpha   90.00
_cell.angle_beta   90.00
_cell.angle_gamma   90.00
#
_symmetry.space_group_name_H-M   'P 1'
#
loop_
_entity.id
_entity.type
_entity.pdbx_description
1 polymer ?
#
loop_
_entity_poly.entity_id
_entity_poly.type
_entity_poly.pdbx_seq_one_letter_code
_entity_poly.pdbx_strand_id
1 'polypeptide(L)'
;MTTNLHLKYVQPTDPISLGSLLKEVEEIFELQISSLSTLYNVNAAAMKLTLGGPARPQKLAHICYEYAAEGKWLAGGYDNDSDWLDLSAFVQTGRIFVEHYGAAPPKMLEKVLVMGGIRASLDADRVDMGEIPAVLEGQRSDFLTLFEIAVMAQMSEKSVRNATLLSAQDRLHTAKQGTRTVVAAAEALRWLSNRRSFRPTMVV
;
A
#
# COMPACT_ATOMS: atom_id res chain seq x y z
N MET A 1 -18.39 5.38 -0.64
CA MET A 1 -17.01 5.29 -0.14
C MET A 1 -16.53 3.90 -0.47
N THR A 2 -15.72 3.77 -1.52
CA THR A 2 -15.15 2.49 -1.93
C THR A 2 -14.06 2.15 -0.93
N THR A 3 -14.25 1.12 -0.12
CA THR A 3 -13.23 0.72 0.87
C THR A 3 -12.06 0.08 0.14
N ASN A 4 -10.84 0.47 0.46
CA ASN A 4 -9.64 -0.22 -0.03
C ASN A 4 -9.75 -1.72 0.29
N LEU A 5 -9.76 -2.57 -0.74
CA LEU A 5 -10.03 -4.00 -0.62
C LEU A 5 -9.00 -4.74 0.24
N HIS A 6 -7.80 -4.17 0.36
CA HIS A 6 -6.68 -4.74 1.13
C HIS A 6 -6.69 -4.30 2.60
N LEU A 7 -7.50 -3.30 2.98
CA LEU A 7 -7.49 -2.71 4.32
C LEU A 7 -7.69 -3.75 5.43
N LYS A 8 -8.53 -4.76 5.20
CA LYS A 8 -8.83 -5.84 6.17
C LYS A 8 -7.65 -6.79 6.44
N TYR A 9 -6.61 -6.78 5.63
CA TYR A 9 -5.47 -7.69 5.73
C TYR A 9 -4.21 -7.04 6.31
N VAL A 10 -4.26 -5.73 6.52
CA VAL A 10 -3.14 -4.95 7.04
C VAL A 10 -3.28 -4.76 8.54
N GLN A 11 -2.17 -4.87 9.27
CA GLN A 11 -2.08 -4.41 10.64
C GLN A 11 -1.30 -3.09 10.68
N PRO A 12 -1.83 -2.03 11.31
CA PRO A 12 -1.15 -0.74 11.38
C PRO A 12 0.26 -0.81 11.95
N THR A 13 0.46 -1.62 12.99
CA THR A 13 1.73 -1.74 13.74
C THR A 13 2.78 -2.61 13.08
N ASP A 14 2.45 -3.37 12.04
CA ASP A 14 3.43 -4.23 11.36
C ASP A 14 4.48 -3.34 10.67
N PRO A 15 5.77 -3.49 10.95
CA PRO A 15 6.77 -2.63 10.32
C PRO A 15 6.83 -2.91 8.82
N ILE A 16 6.90 -1.86 8.02
CA ILE A 16 7.16 -1.99 6.58
C ILE A 16 8.64 -1.72 6.30
N SER A 17 9.26 -2.56 5.47
CA SER A 17 10.63 -2.33 4.99
C SER A 17 10.78 -2.86 3.57
N LEU A 18 11.59 -2.18 2.77
CA LEU A 18 11.87 -2.58 1.39
C LEU A 18 12.47 -4.00 1.33
N GLY A 19 13.39 -4.34 2.23
CA GLY A 19 14.01 -5.67 2.26
C GLY A 19 12.98 -6.79 2.47
N SER A 20 12.08 -6.64 3.45
CA SER A 20 11.02 -7.61 3.70
C SER A 20 10.02 -7.69 2.54
N LEU A 21 9.71 -6.54 1.92
CA LEU A 21 8.81 -6.48 0.76
C LEU A 21 9.37 -7.26 -0.43
N LEU A 22 10.65 -7.05 -0.77
CA LEU A 22 11.27 -7.72 -1.92
C LEU A 22 11.44 -9.24 -1.69
N LYS A 23 11.64 -9.66 -0.43
CA LYS A 23 11.61 -11.07 -0.04
C LYS A 23 10.21 -11.68 -0.23
N GLU A 24 9.17 -10.97 0.19
CA GLU A 24 7.78 -11.43 0.01
C GLU A 24 7.41 -11.55 -1.47
N VAL A 25 7.89 -10.64 -2.33
CA VAL A 25 7.73 -10.76 -3.79
C VAL A 25 8.32 -12.07 -4.31
N GLU A 26 9.54 -12.42 -3.89
CA GLU A 26 10.19 -13.66 -4.30
C GLU A 26 9.42 -14.90 -3.82
N GLU A 27 8.94 -14.89 -2.57
CA GLU A 27 8.13 -15.97 -2.01
C GLU A 27 6.83 -16.18 -2.79
N ILE A 28 6.13 -15.09 -3.15
CA ILE A 28 4.91 -15.16 -3.97
C ILE A 28 5.21 -15.60 -5.40
N PHE A 29 6.32 -15.15 -5.98
CA PHE A 29 6.72 -15.56 -7.33
C PHE A 29 7.04 -17.06 -7.38
N GLU A 30 7.82 -17.58 -6.43
CA GLU A 30 8.12 -19.01 -6.34
C GLU A 30 6.86 -19.85 -6.05
N LEU A 31 5.93 -19.33 -5.24
CA LEU A 31 4.61 -19.94 -5.06
C LEU A 31 3.89 -20.07 -6.41
N GLN A 32 3.78 -18.98 -7.18
CA GLN A 32 3.14 -19.00 -8.50
C GLN A 32 3.79 -20.04 -9.43
N ILE A 33 5.13 -20.10 -9.47
CA ILE A 33 5.87 -21.10 -10.25
C ILE A 33 5.51 -22.51 -9.81
N SER A 34 5.55 -22.80 -8.50
CA SER A 34 5.26 -24.14 -7.96
C SER A 34 3.82 -24.57 -8.21
N SER A 35 2.87 -23.65 -8.02
CA SER A 35 1.44 -23.86 -8.24
C SER A 35 1.12 -24.14 -9.70
N LEU A 36 1.65 -23.33 -10.62
CA LEU A 36 1.42 -23.51 -12.06
C LEU A 36 2.11 -24.76 -12.61
N SER A 37 3.32 -25.06 -12.13
CA SER A 37 4.03 -26.30 -12.46
C SER A 37 3.21 -27.53 -12.06
N THR A 38 2.61 -27.49 -10.87
CA THR A 38 1.71 -28.54 -10.38
C THR A 38 0.43 -28.62 -11.20
N LEU A 39 -0.22 -27.48 -11.46
CA LEU A 39 -1.50 -27.41 -12.17
C LEU A 39 -1.41 -27.95 -13.60
N TYR A 40 -0.34 -27.61 -14.32
CA TYR A 40 -0.15 -28.00 -15.71
C TYR A 40 0.73 -29.23 -15.89
N ASN A 41 1.22 -29.82 -14.80
CA ASN A 41 2.15 -30.97 -14.81
C ASN A 41 3.38 -30.71 -15.70
N VAL A 42 4.01 -29.56 -15.52
CA VAL A 42 5.18 -29.08 -16.25
C VAL A 42 6.32 -28.79 -15.29
N ASN A 43 7.56 -28.87 -15.74
CA ASN A 43 8.71 -28.61 -14.87
C ASN A 43 8.82 -27.11 -14.51
N ALA A 44 9.33 -26.82 -13.31
CA ALA A 44 9.45 -25.45 -12.80
C ALA A 44 10.39 -24.58 -13.65
N ALA A 45 11.41 -25.17 -14.25
CA ALA A 45 12.34 -24.45 -15.13
C ALA A 45 11.64 -23.88 -16.38
N ALA A 46 10.74 -24.65 -17.00
CA ALA A 46 9.92 -24.22 -18.12
C ALA A 46 8.93 -23.13 -17.70
N MET A 47 8.35 -23.23 -16.49
CA MET A 47 7.51 -22.14 -15.97
C MET A 47 8.28 -20.86 -15.73
N LYS A 48 9.52 -20.93 -15.21
CA LYS A 48 10.39 -19.75 -15.08
C LYS A 48 10.77 -19.17 -16.44
N LEU A 49 10.96 -19.99 -17.47
CA LEU A 49 11.18 -19.47 -18.83
C LEU A 49 9.96 -18.71 -19.36
N THR A 50 8.74 -19.20 -19.10
CA THR A 50 7.50 -18.56 -19.55
C THR A 50 7.16 -17.28 -18.79
N LEU A 51 7.27 -17.29 -17.46
CA LEU A 51 6.93 -16.14 -16.60
C LEU A 51 8.10 -15.17 -16.42
N GLY A 52 9.31 -15.57 -16.84
CA GLY A 52 10.54 -14.84 -16.58
C GLY A 52 11.00 -15.02 -15.13
N GLY A 53 11.56 -13.94 -14.56
CA GLY A 53 12.06 -13.93 -13.18
C GLY A 53 11.36 -12.91 -12.29
N PRO A 54 11.66 -12.92 -10.98
CA PRO A 54 11.05 -11.99 -10.03
C PRO A 54 11.50 -10.54 -10.22
N ALA A 55 12.45 -10.26 -11.13
CA ALA A 55 13.02 -8.94 -11.34
C ALA A 55 11.97 -7.87 -11.67
N ARG A 56 10.97 -8.17 -12.50
CA ARG A 56 9.89 -7.22 -12.81
C ARG A 56 9.03 -6.92 -11.58
N PRO A 57 8.39 -7.90 -10.91
CA PRO A 57 7.58 -7.59 -9.73
C PRO A 57 8.40 -6.98 -8.59
N GLN A 58 9.70 -7.31 -8.45
CA GLN A 58 10.58 -6.65 -7.49
C GLN A 58 10.79 -5.17 -7.81
N LYS A 59 11.04 -4.84 -9.09
CA LYS A 59 11.16 -3.44 -9.53
C LYS A 59 9.86 -2.67 -9.26
N LEU A 60 8.72 -3.26 -9.58
CA LEU A 60 7.40 -2.64 -9.36
C LEU A 60 7.10 -2.42 -7.88
N ALA A 61 7.38 -3.42 -7.04
CA ALA A 61 7.22 -3.33 -5.59
C ALA A 61 8.12 -2.24 -5.00
N HIS A 62 9.35 -2.08 -5.51
CA HIS A 62 10.24 -1.00 -5.10
C HIS A 62 9.67 0.37 -5.47
N ILE A 63 9.27 0.59 -6.72
CA ILE A 63 8.68 1.88 -7.17
C ILE A 63 7.48 2.25 -6.31
N CYS A 64 6.56 1.31 -6.11
CA CYS A 64 5.35 1.56 -5.32
C CYS A 64 5.67 1.81 -3.83
N TYR A 65 6.68 1.13 -3.28
CA TYR A 65 7.16 1.37 -1.91
C TYR A 65 7.75 2.77 -1.73
N GLU A 66 8.56 3.25 -2.69
CA GLU A 66 9.16 4.59 -2.61
C GLU A 66 8.07 5.66 -2.49
N TYR A 67 6.96 5.54 -3.24
CA TYR A 67 5.84 6.45 -3.05
C TYR A 67 5.09 6.17 -1.74
N ALA A 68 4.56 4.96 -1.55
CA ALA A 68 3.63 4.64 -0.47
C ALA A 68 4.23 4.86 0.93
N ALA A 69 5.44 4.35 1.16
CA ALA A 69 6.09 4.36 2.46
C ALA A 69 7.06 5.55 2.62
N GLU A 70 7.87 5.83 1.60
CA GLU A 70 8.94 6.83 1.69
C GLU A 70 8.54 8.23 1.23
N GLY A 71 7.35 8.37 0.61
CA GLY A 71 6.87 9.66 0.10
C GLY A 71 7.72 10.19 -1.05
N LYS A 72 8.23 9.33 -1.93
CA LYS A 72 8.97 9.76 -3.12
C LYS A 72 8.16 9.43 -4.36
N TRP A 73 7.68 10.48 -5.01
CA TRP A 73 6.94 10.38 -6.27
C TRP A 73 7.93 10.48 -7.43
N LEU A 74 8.12 9.39 -8.17
CA LEU A 74 9.05 9.34 -9.30
C LEU A 74 8.31 9.85 -10.56
N ALA A 75 8.54 11.11 -10.92
CA ALA A 75 7.80 11.76 -12.03
C ALA A 75 8.42 11.52 -13.41
N GLY A 76 9.71 11.16 -13.47
CA GLY A 76 10.44 10.99 -14.74
C GLY A 76 10.77 9.54 -15.07
N GLY A 77 10.38 9.08 -16.28
CA GLY A 77 10.80 7.78 -16.82
C GLY A 77 10.04 6.55 -16.31
N TYR A 78 8.94 6.76 -15.58
CA TYR A 78 8.05 5.72 -15.08
C TYR A 78 6.64 5.91 -15.63
N ASP A 79 5.99 4.81 -15.96
CA ASP A 79 4.57 4.77 -16.27
C ASP A 79 3.86 4.34 -14.98
N ASN A 80 3.63 5.32 -14.09
CA ASN A 80 3.07 5.08 -12.77
C ASN A 80 1.70 4.38 -12.84
N ASP A 81 0.91 4.63 -13.89
CA ASP A 81 -0.36 3.95 -14.09
C ASP A 81 -0.16 2.44 -14.30
N SER A 82 0.69 2.08 -15.26
CA SER A 82 1.01 0.68 -15.54
C SER A 82 1.72 -0.01 -14.37
N ASP A 83 2.62 0.70 -13.68
CA ASP A 83 3.43 0.12 -12.63
C ASP A 83 2.57 -0.25 -11.41
N TRP A 84 1.65 0.64 -11.01
CA TRP A 84 0.71 0.38 -9.93
C TRP A 84 -0.34 -0.67 -10.28
N LEU A 85 -0.80 -0.69 -11.55
CA LEU A 85 -1.72 -1.70 -12.04
C LEU A 85 -1.08 -3.10 -12.03
N ASP A 86 0.14 -3.21 -12.55
CA ASP A 86 0.86 -4.48 -12.63
C ASP A 86 1.17 -5.04 -11.23
N LEU A 87 1.60 -4.18 -10.29
CA LEU A 87 1.80 -4.62 -8.91
C LEU A 87 0.48 -5.09 -8.30
N SER A 88 -0.60 -4.35 -8.48
CA SER A 88 -1.93 -4.73 -7.98
C SER A 88 -2.37 -6.09 -8.56
N ALA A 89 -2.17 -6.31 -9.86
CA ALA A 89 -2.48 -7.59 -10.50
C ALA A 89 -1.61 -8.74 -9.97
N PHE A 90 -0.30 -8.49 -9.74
CA PHE A 90 0.59 -9.47 -9.13
C PHE A 90 0.14 -9.88 -7.72
N VAL A 91 -0.27 -8.90 -6.89
CA VAL A 91 -0.77 -9.19 -5.53
C VAL A 91 -2.08 -9.97 -5.56
N GLN A 92 -3.02 -9.58 -6.43
CA GLN A 92 -4.31 -10.26 -6.53
C GLN A 92 -4.16 -11.69 -7.04
N THR A 93 -3.32 -11.92 -8.06
CA THR A 93 -3.05 -13.26 -8.57
C THR A 93 -2.29 -14.10 -7.53
N GLY A 94 -1.27 -13.53 -6.88
CA GLY A 94 -0.56 -14.18 -5.77
C GLY A 94 -1.50 -14.62 -4.66
N ARG A 95 -2.50 -13.80 -4.32
CA ARG A 95 -3.51 -14.14 -3.32
C ARG A 95 -4.30 -15.40 -3.68
N ILE A 96 -4.73 -15.52 -4.94
CA ILE A 96 -5.47 -16.70 -5.42
C ILE A 96 -4.64 -17.97 -5.19
N PHE A 97 -3.35 -17.93 -5.49
CA PHE A 97 -2.45 -19.06 -5.23
C PHE A 97 -2.26 -19.32 -3.74
N VAL A 98 -2.09 -18.27 -2.92
CA VAL A 98 -1.98 -18.40 -1.47
C VAL A 98 -3.21 -19.11 -0.88
N GLU A 99 -4.41 -18.70 -1.29
CA GLU A 99 -5.67 -19.24 -0.80
C GLU A 99 -5.88 -20.69 -1.27
N HIS A 100 -5.50 -21.01 -2.51
CA HIS A 100 -5.69 -22.35 -3.07
C HIS A 100 -4.63 -23.37 -2.62
N TYR A 101 -3.38 -22.94 -2.44
CA TYR A 101 -2.24 -23.82 -2.16
C TYR A 101 -1.70 -23.74 -0.73
N GLY A 102 -2.31 -22.92 0.14
CA GLY A 102 -2.03 -22.92 1.57
C GLY A 102 -0.69 -22.29 1.95
N ALA A 103 -0.47 -21.04 1.52
CA ALA A 103 0.73 -20.26 1.84
C ALA A 103 0.42 -19.09 2.80
N ALA A 104 1.46 -18.35 3.19
CA ALA A 104 1.29 -17.11 3.93
C ALA A 104 0.75 -15.99 3.00
N PRO A 105 -0.20 -15.15 3.46
CA PRO A 105 -0.69 -14.02 2.66
C PRO A 105 0.39 -12.95 2.45
N PRO A 106 0.35 -12.23 1.30
CA PRO A 106 1.35 -11.22 0.93
C PRO A 106 1.12 -9.89 1.68
N LYS A 107 1.24 -9.92 3.01
CA LYS A 107 0.86 -8.80 3.89
C LYS A 107 1.63 -7.51 3.60
N MET A 108 2.91 -7.58 3.24
CA MET A 108 3.72 -6.38 2.99
C MET A 108 3.32 -5.71 1.68
N LEU A 109 3.12 -6.50 0.64
CA LEU A 109 2.62 -6.05 -0.66
C LEU A 109 1.23 -5.44 -0.52
N GLU A 110 0.33 -6.09 0.21
CA GLU A 110 -0.99 -5.53 0.51
C GLU A 110 -0.89 -4.21 1.29
N LYS A 111 0.03 -4.12 2.24
CA LYS A 111 0.28 -2.90 2.99
C LYS A 111 0.79 -1.76 2.10
N VAL A 112 1.67 -2.04 1.12
CA VAL A 112 2.10 -1.05 0.13
C VAL A 112 0.91 -0.52 -0.67
N LEU A 113 0.03 -1.40 -1.15
CA LEU A 113 -1.17 -0.99 -1.89
C LEU A 113 -2.11 -0.13 -1.04
N VAL A 114 -2.31 -0.50 0.24
CA VAL A 114 -3.09 0.31 1.19
C VAL A 114 -2.47 1.68 1.41
N MET A 115 -1.17 1.72 1.71
CA MET A 115 -0.45 2.97 1.96
C MET A 115 -0.45 3.87 0.72
N GLY A 116 -0.32 3.30 -0.48
CA GLY A 116 -0.41 4.03 -1.75
C GLY A 116 -1.76 4.72 -1.95
N GLY A 117 -2.86 4.02 -1.73
CA GLY A 117 -4.22 4.59 -1.84
C GLY A 117 -4.52 5.66 -0.79
N ILE A 118 -4.07 5.45 0.46
CA ILE A 118 -4.18 6.48 1.51
C ILE A 118 -3.35 7.70 1.12
N ARG A 119 -2.13 7.50 0.61
CA ARG A 119 -1.24 8.60 0.23
C ARG A 119 -1.78 9.39 -0.97
N ALA A 120 -2.38 8.72 -1.96
CA ALA A 120 -3.13 9.39 -3.04
C ALA A 120 -4.23 10.32 -2.50
N SER A 121 -4.88 9.95 -1.40
CA SER A 121 -5.85 10.83 -0.72
C SER A 121 -5.19 12.03 -0.04
N LEU A 122 -4.00 11.85 0.53
CA LEU A 122 -3.24 12.94 1.18
C LEU A 122 -2.65 13.92 0.16
N ASP A 123 -2.27 13.42 -1.02
CA ASP A 123 -1.65 14.20 -2.10
C ASP A 123 -2.67 14.67 -3.17
N ALA A 124 -3.96 14.48 -2.90
CA ALA A 124 -5.10 14.77 -3.78
C ALA A 124 -5.12 16.17 -4.43
N ASP A 125 -4.59 17.18 -3.73
CA ASP A 125 -4.59 18.58 -4.18
C ASP A 125 -3.22 19.01 -4.76
N ARG A 126 -2.29 18.07 -4.95
CA ARG A 126 -0.94 18.35 -5.45
C ARG A 126 -0.88 18.42 -6.96
N VAL A 127 -0.72 19.64 -7.47
CA VAL A 127 -0.59 19.91 -8.92
C VAL A 127 0.75 19.43 -9.48
N ASP A 128 1.79 19.35 -8.66
CA ASP A 128 3.15 19.02 -9.10
C ASP A 128 3.41 17.53 -9.33
N MET A 129 2.49 16.65 -8.91
CA MET A 129 2.60 15.20 -9.11
C MET A 129 2.01 14.72 -10.44
N GLY A 130 1.29 15.59 -11.16
CA GLY A 130 0.53 15.17 -12.33
C GLY A 130 -0.66 14.29 -11.94
N GLU A 131 -1.04 13.36 -12.82
CA GLU A 131 -2.16 12.46 -12.58
C GLU A 131 -1.78 11.34 -11.61
N ILE A 132 -2.63 11.13 -10.60
CA ILE A 132 -2.53 9.99 -9.69
C ILE A 132 -2.96 8.72 -10.45
N PRO A 133 -2.29 7.57 -10.24
CA PRO A 133 -2.60 6.35 -10.94
C PRO A 133 -4.06 5.93 -10.77
N ALA A 134 -4.73 5.51 -11.83
CA ALA A 134 -6.17 5.21 -11.84
C ALA A 134 -6.57 4.15 -10.79
N VAL A 135 -5.69 3.16 -10.55
CA VAL A 135 -5.89 2.12 -9.53
C VAL A 135 -5.89 2.68 -8.10
N LEU A 136 -5.20 3.80 -7.87
CA LEU A 136 -5.19 4.53 -6.61
C LEU A 136 -6.32 5.57 -6.53
N GLU A 137 -6.64 6.24 -7.64
CA GLU A 137 -7.71 7.24 -7.70
C GLU A 137 -9.06 6.64 -7.30
N GLY A 138 -9.34 5.39 -7.68
CA GLY A 138 -10.54 4.67 -7.25
C GLY A 138 -10.64 4.44 -5.72
N GLN A 139 -9.56 4.70 -4.98
CA GLN A 139 -9.45 4.57 -3.53
C GLN A 139 -9.36 5.94 -2.83
N ARG A 140 -9.33 7.04 -3.58
CA ARG A 140 -9.21 8.40 -3.06
C ARG A 140 -10.42 8.76 -2.19
N SER A 141 -10.15 9.44 -1.08
CA SER A 141 -11.19 10.06 -0.27
C SER A 141 -10.71 11.35 0.40
N ASP A 142 -11.57 12.37 0.44
CA ASP A 142 -11.30 13.60 1.19
C ASP A 142 -11.24 13.37 2.72
N PHE A 143 -11.65 12.18 3.17
CA PHE A 143 -11.70 11.81 4.57
C PHE A 143 -11.03 10.46 4.81
N LEU A 144 -10.21 10.39 5.87
CA LEU A 144 -9.57 9.19 6.34
C LEU A 144 -10.16 8.73 7.68
N THR A 145 -10.20 7.42 7.86
CA THR A 145 -10.51 6.78 9.14
C THR A 145 -9.31 6.82 10.08
N LEU A 146 -9.56 6.64 11.39
CA LEU A 146 -8.47 6.52 12.36
C LEU A 146 -7.57 5.31 12.08
N PHE A 147 -8.11 4.26 11.47
CA PHE A 147 -7.36 3.07 11.08
C PHE A 147 -6.38 3.38 9.94
N GLU A 148 -6.81 4.06 8.89
CA GLU A 148 -5.95 4.47 7.77
C GLU A 148 -4.81 5.40 8.25
N ILE A 149 -5.13 6.33 9.14
CA ILE A 149 -4.11 7.19 9.77
C ILE A 149 -3.14 6.35 10.60
N ALA A 150 -3.62 5.33 11.31
CA ALA A 150 -2.78 4.42 12.09
C ALA A 150 -1.83 3.62 11.19
N VAL A 151 -2.28 3.19 10.01
CA VAL A 151 -1.44 2.51 9.01
C VAL A 151 -0.30 3.42 8.55
N MET A 152 -0.59 4.66 8.16
CA MET A 152 0.44 5.61 7.71
C MET A 152 1.40 6.02 8.82
N ALA A 153 0.90 6.15 10.05
CA ALA A 153 1.69 6.49 11.22
C ALA A 153 2.46 5.28 11.79
N GLN A 154 2.24 4.07 11.26
CA GLN A 154 2.79 2.80 11.73
C GLN A 154 2.64 2.62 13.26
N MET A 155 1.44 2.86 13.78
CA MET A 155 1.12 2.76 15.20
C MET A 155 -0.27 2.18 15.43
N SER A 156 -0.63 1.89 16.67
CA SER A 156 -1.97 1.34 16.97
C SER A 156 -3.08 2.37 16.72
N GLU A 157 -4.25 1.91 16.29
CA GLU A 157 -5.44 2.77 16.17
C GLU A 157 -5.82 3.41 17.52
N LYS A 158 -5.56 2.71 18.63
CA LYS A 158 -5.73 3.25 19.99
C LYS A 158 -4.87 4.50 20.22
N SER A 159 -3.62 4.50 19.75
CA SER A 159 -2.72 5.65 19.84
C SER A 159 -3.26 6.85 19.05
N VAL A 160 -3.77 6.60 17.84
CA VAL A 160 -4.39 7.63 16.99
C VAL A 160 -5.66 8.17 17.66
N ARG A 161 -6.50 7.30 18.23
CA ARG A 161 -7.70 7.68 18.98
C ARG A 161 -7.36 8.58 20.17
N ASN A 162 -6.29 8.30 20.90
CA ASN A 162 -5.83 9.15 22.00
C ASN A 162 -5.40 10.54 21.50
N ALA A 163 -4.86 10.64 20.29
CA ALA A 163 -4.53 11.94 19.71
C ALA A 163 -5.76 12.80 19.41
N THR A 164 -6.97 12.24 19.36
CA THR A 164 -8.20 13.01 19.14
C THR A 164 -8.73 13.70 20.41
N LEU A 165 -8.21 13.33 21.59
CA LEU A 165 -8.62 13.86 22.88
C LEU A 165 -8.30 15.35 23.00
N LEU A 166 -9.12 16.09 23.76
CA LEU A 166 -8.94 17.53 23.99
C LEU A 166 -7.60 17.87 24.68
N SER A 167 -7.06 16.94 25.46
CA SER A 167 -5.80 17.09 26.19
C SER A 167 -4.55 16.73 25.38
N ALA A 168 -4.70 16.23 24.15
CA ALA A 168 -3.56 15.85 23.32
C ALA A 168 -2.78 17.09 22.87
N GLN A 169 -1.45 17.08 23.06
CA GLN A 169 -0.57 18.20 22.70
C GLN A 169 -0.60 18.52 21.20
N ASP A 170 -0.48 17.49 20.36
CA ASP A 170 -0.70 17.58 18.91
C ASP A 170 -2.00 16.86 18.59
N ARG A 171 -3.10 17.56 18.85
CA ARG A 171 -4.45 17.03 18.70
C ARG A 171 -4.76 16.76 17.23
N LEU A 172 -5.38 15.61 16.98
CA LEU A 172 -5.95 15.23 15.69
C LEU A 172 -7.43 15.63 15.63
N HIS A 173 -7.76 16.59 14.79
CA HIS A 173 -9.14 17.07 14.66
C HIS A 173 -9.99 16.10 13.83
N THR A 174 -11.13 15.72 14.37
CA THR A 174 -12.06 14.78 13.74
C THR A 174 -13.36 15.47 13.35
N ALA A 175 -14.02 14.89 12.35
CA ALA A 175 -15.38 15.22 11.93
C ALA A 175 -16.26 13.96 12.00
N LYS A 176 -17.58 14.16 11.97
CA LYS A 176 -18.54 13.06 11.82
C LYS A 176 -19.06 13.01 10.39
N GLN A 177 -19.00 11.83 9.78
CA GLN A 177 -19.65 11.53 8.50
C GLN A 177 -20.63 10.38 8.72
N GLY A 178 -21.92 10.73 8.87
CA GLY A 178 -22.94 9.80 9.37
C GLY A 178 -22.61 9.29 10.78
N THR A 179 -22.44 7.98 10.92
CA THR A 179 -22.08 7.33 12.19
C THR A 179 -20.58 7.19 12.40
N ARG A 180 -19.75 7.54 11.40
CA ARG A 180 -18.30 7.32 11.43
C ARG A 180 -17.56 8.57 11.89
N THR A 181 -16.53 8.35 12.71
CA THR A 181 -15.54 9.38 13.05
C THR A 181 -14.45 9.34 11.98
N VAL A 182 -14.23 10.47 11.32
CA VAL A 182 -13.28 10.62 10.22
C VAL A 182 -12.42 11.85 10.42
N VAL A 183 -11.38 12.00 9.62
CA VAL A 183 -10.44 13.12 9.63
C VAL A 183 -10.28 13.60 8.19
N ALA A 184 -10.35 14.91 7.96
CA ALA A 184 -10.11 15.46 6.62
C ALA A 184 -8.66 15.18 6.18
N ALA A 185 -8.45 14.88 4.90
CA ALA A 185 -7.13 14.53 4.37
C ALA A 185 -6.04 15.57 4.70
N ALA A 186 -6.35 16.86 4.57
CA ALA A 186 -5.43 17.95 4.92
C ALA A 186 -5.03 17.95 6.42
N GLU A 187 -5.98 17.68 7.31
CA GLU A 187 -5.72 17.58 8.76
C GLU A 187 -4.90 16.31 9.09
N ALA A 188 -5.20 15.20 8.43
CA ALA A 188 -4.42 13.99 8.56
C ALA A 188 -2.97 14.21 8.10
N LEU A 189 -2.76 14.89 6.97
CA LEU A 189 -1.44 15.23 6.45
C LEU A 189 -0.66 16.11 7.44
N ARG A 190 -1.29 17.17 7.98
CA ARG A 190 -0.68 18.03 9.01
C ARG A 190 -0.19 17.20 10.20
N TRP A 191 -1.06 16.35 10.73
CA TRP A 191 -0.74 15.55 11.92
C TRP A 191 0.31 14.45 11.64
N LEU A 192 0.21 13.77 10.50
CA LEU A 192 1.15 12.75 10.05
C LEU A 192 2.55 13.33 9.80
N SER A 193 2.64 14.56 9.29
CA SER A 193 3.93 15.23 9.05
C SER A 193 4.79 15.40 10.31
N ASN A 194 4.19 15.32 11.50
CA ASN A 194 4.90 15.34 12.78
C ASN A 194 5.27 13.93 13.31
N ARG A 195 5.12 12.87 12.50
CA ARG A 195 5.39 11.49 12.91
C ARG A 195 6.66 10.98 12.26
N ARG A 196 7.52 10.37 13.07
CA ARG A 196 8.81 9.80 12.63
C ARG A 196 8.66 8.80 11.47
N SER A 197 7.57 8.05 11.45
CA SER A 197 7.31 6.98 10.47
C SER A 197 6.68 7.47 9.17
N PHE A 198 6.39 8.76 9.05
CA PHE A 198 5.75 9.35 7.88
C PHE A 198 6.63 10.45 7.28
N ARG A 199 6.85 10.37 5.98
CA ARG A 199 7.52 11.41 5.19
C ARG A 199 6.48 12.04 4.26
N PRO A 200 6.27 13.37 4.31
CA PRO A 200 5.48 14.06 3.30
C PRO A 200 6.04 13.80 1.90
N THR A 201 5.16 13.74 0.91
CA THR A 201 5.58 13.37 -0.44
C THR A 201 6.51 14.43 -1.05
N MET A 202 7.51 14.00 -1.80
CA MET A 202 8.42 14.83 -2.60
C MET A 202 8.47 14.25 -4.01
N VAL A 203 8.42 15.14 -5.01
CA VAL A 203 8.63 14.76 -6.41
C VAL A 203 10.13 14.63 -6.65
N VAL A 204 10.57 13.50 -7.19
CA VAL A 204 11.97 13.12 -7.46
C VAL A 204 12.16 12.85 -8.95
#